data_AF-A0A5M6HN72-F1
#
_entry.id   AF-A0A5M6HN72-F1
#
_cell.length_a   1.000
_cell.length_b   1.000
_cell.length_c   1.000
_cell.angle_alpha   90.00
_cell.angle_beta   90.00
_cell.angle_gamma   90.00
#
_symmetry.space_group_name_H-M   'P 1'
#
loop_
_entity.id
_entity.type
_entity.pdbx_description
1 polymer ?
#
loop_
_entity_poly.entity_id
_entity_poly.type
_entity_poly.pdbx_seq_one_letter_code
_entity_poly.pdbx_strand_id
1 'polypeptide(L)' 'MGSTTDKIKGMANEAAGNVKQAVGKVIGSENLEAEGVLQERKGEAQQAIGKAKDAIKKGVDSV' A
#
# COMPACT_ATOMS: atom_id res chain seq x y z
N MET A 1 -13.82 14.36 0.50
CA MET A 1 -13.79 13.08 1.23
C MET A 1 -13.09 12.02 0.38
N GLY A 2 -11.77 11.89 0.46
CA GLY A 2 -11.00 10.88 -0.30
C GLY A 2 -9.85 10.28 0.50
N SER A 3 -9.23 11.10 1.35
CA SER A 3 -8.04 10.76 2.13
C SER A 3 -8.19 9.57 3.09
N THR A 4 -9.39 9.31 3.62
CA THR A 4 -9.60 8.22 4.59
C THR A 4 -9.79 6.88 3.89
N THR A 5 -10.60 6.84 2.83
CA THR A 5 -10.85 5.62 2.04
C THR A 5 -9.59 5.14 1.33
N ASP A 6 -8.79 6.06 0.78
CA ASP A 6 -7.53 5.73 0.09
C ASP A 6 -6.47 5.22 1.07
N LYS A 7 -6.38 5.80 2.28
CA LYS A 7 -5.50 5.29 3.36
C LYS A 7 -5.91 3.90 3.83
N ILE A 8 -7.21 3.66 4.00
CA ILE A 8 -7.73 2.34 4.38
C ILE A 8 -7.44 1.30 3.29
N LYS A 9 -7.64 1.65 2.00
CA LYS A 9 -7.27 0.77 0.88
C LYS A 9 -5.77 0.45 0.85
N GLY A 10 -4.93 1.44 1.14
CA GLY A 10 -3.47 1.25 1.26
C GLY A 10 -3.13 0.22 2.33
N MET A 11 -3.66 0.41 3.55
CA MET A 11 -3.43 -0.52 4.67
C MET A 11 -4.00 -1.92 4.40
N ALA A 12 -5.17 -2.03 3.77
CA ALA A 12 -5.76 -3.31 3.43
C ALA A 12 -4.91 -4.10 2.42
N ASN A 13 -4.35 -3.43 1.41
CA ASN A 13 -3.46 -4.06 0.44
C ASN A 13 -2.13 -4.50 1.06
N GLU A 14 -1.58 -3.69 1.97
CA GLU A 14 -0.34 -3.97 2.70
C GLU A 14 -0.52 -5.18 3.64
N ALA A 15 -1.62 -5.22 4.38
CA ALA A 15 -1.99 -6.37 5.22
C ALA A 15 -2.19 -7.65 4.40
N ALA A 16 -2.90 -7.57 3.27
CA ALA A 16 -3.09 -8.72 2.38
C ALA A 16 -1.77 -9.20 1.75
N GLY A 17 -0.86 -8.29 1.40
CA GLY A 17 0.48 -8.63 0.90
C GLY A 17 1.31 -9.38 1.94
N ASN A 18 1.35 -8.88 3.18
CA ASN A 18 2.02 -9.55 4.30
C ASN A 18 1.45 -10.95 4.57
N VAL A 19 0.14 -11.12 4.50
CA VAL A 19 -0.50 -12.44 4.65
C VAL A 19 -0.10 -13.36 3.50
N LYS A 20 -0.10 -12.90 2.25
CA LYS A 20 0.35 -13.70 1.09
C LYS A 20 1.81 -14.12 1.22
N GLN A 21 2.70 -13.23 1.66
CA GLN A 21 4.10 -13.55 1.92
C GLN A 21 4.22 -14.60 3.02
N ALA A 22 3.56 -14.40 4.17
CA ALA A 22 3.63 -15.33 5.29
C ALA A 22 3.11 -16.72 4.90
N VAL A 23 1.97 -16.79 4.22
CA VAL A 23 1.39 -18.05 3.73
C VAL A 23 2.30 -18.68 2.68
N GLY A 24 2.80 -17.92 1.70
CA GLY A 24 3.71 -18.38 0.67
C GLY A 24 4.99 -18.98 1.25
N LYS A 25 5.56 -18.34 2.27
CA LYS A 25 6.76 -18.83 2.99
C LYS A 25 6.50 -20.12 3.75
N VAL A 26 5.32 -20.24 4.37
CA VAL A 26 4.92 -21.43 5.14
C VAL A 26 4.66 -22.63 4.23
N ILE A 27 4.05 -22.44 3.06
CA ILE A 27 3.72 -23.53 2.14
C ILE A 27 4.76 -23.73 1.02
N GLY A 28 5.83 -22.94 1.00
CA GLY A 28 6.89 -23.01 -0.02
C GLY A 28 6.45 -22.55 -1.42
N SER A 29 5.49 -21.62 -1.51
CA SER A 29 5.00 -21.10 -2.79
C SER A 29 5.66 -19.77 -3.15
N GLU A 30 6.66 -19.84 -4.03
CA GLU A 30 7.37 -18.67 -4.58
C GLU A 30 6.44 -17.65 -5.25
N ASN A 31 5.38 -18.13 -5.91
CA ASN A 31 4.39 -17.24 -6.55
C ASN A 31 3.64 -16.38 -5.53
N LEU A 32 3.21 -16.96 -4.40
CA LEU A 32 2.50 -16.21 -3.35
C LEU A 32 3.42 -15.23 -2.63
N GLU A 33 4.68 -15.61 -2.40
CA GLU A 33 5.68 -14.71 -1.83
C GLU A 33 5.97 -13.52 -2.77
N ALA A 34 6.18 -13.80 -4.07
CA ALA A 34 6.42 -12.78 -5.08
C ALA A 34 5.21 -11.84 -5.26
N GLU A 35 3.99 -12.38 -5.31
CA GLU A 35 2.77 -11.58 -5.35
C GLU A 35 2.63 -10.68 -4.11
N GLY A 36 2.95 -11.20 -2.92
CA GLY A 36 2.91 -10.44 -1.69
C GLY A 36 3.91 -9.28 -1.68
N VAL A 37 5.16 -9.51 -2.09
CA VAL A 37 6.19 -8.46 -2.26
C VAL A 37 5.77 -7.40 -3.27
N LEU A 38 5.22 -7.80 -4.41
CA LEU A 38 4.74 -6.87 -5.43
C LEU A 38 3.59 -6.00 -4.90
N GLN A 39 2.67 -6.63 -4.16
CA GLN A 39 1.51 -5.95 -3.60
C GLN A 39 1.91 -4.95 -2.49
N GLU A 40 2.86 -5.32 -1.63
CA GLU A 40 3.46 -4.45 -0.61
C GLU A 40 4.10 -3.21 -1.25
N ARG A 41 5.01 -3.42 -2.21
CA ARG A 41 5.68 -2.31 -2.94
C ARG A 41 4.72 -1.40 -3.66
N LYS A 42 3.65 -1.96 -4.23
CA LYS A 42 2.59 -1.17 -4.86
C LYS A 42 1.84 -0.32 -3.84
N GLY A 43 1.57 -0.88 -2.65
CA GLY A 43 0.96 -0.17 -1.53
C GLY A 43 1.83 0.99 -1.05
N GLU A 44 3.13 0.76 -0.84
CA GLU A 44 4.09 1.81 -0.45
C GLU A 44 4.16 2.93 -1.49
N ALA A 45 4.23 2.58 -2.78
CA ALA A 45 4.25 3.56 -3.86
C ALA A 45 2.98 4.41 -3.89
N GLN A 46 1.80 3.80 -3.71
CA GLN A 46 0.53 4.52 -3.62
C GLN A 46 0.48 5.44 -2.41
N GLN A 47 0.97 4.99 -1.25
CA GLN A 47 1.05 5.83 -0.05
C GLN A 47 1.99 7.02 -0.24
N ALA A 48 3.15 6.82 -0.88
CA ALA A 48 4.11 7.89 -1.16
C ALA A 48 3.51 8.94 -2.09
N ILE A 49 2.86 8.51 -3.19
CA ILE A 49 2.16 9.41 -4.12
C ILE A 49 1.01 10.14 -3.41
N GLY A 50 0.24 9.44 -2.57
CA GLY A 50 -0.84 10.02 -1.78
C GLY A 50 -0.34 11.10 -0.81
N LYS A 51 0.74 10.82 -0.07
CA LYS A 51 1.39 11.76 0.84
C LYS A 51 1.92 12.99 0.10
N ALA A 52 2.55 12.81 -1.08
CA ALA A 52 3.02 13.89 -1.91
C ALA A 52 1.86 14.78 -2.42
N LYS A 53 0.78 14.17 -2.91
CA LYS A 53 -0.44 14.89 -3.32
C LYS A 53 -1.07 15.65 -2.15
N ASP A 54 -1.19 15.03 -0.97
CA ASP A 54 -1.71 15.67 0.23
C ASP A 54 -0.85 16.85 0.67
N ALA A 55 0.48 16.73 0.61
CA ALA A 55 1.41 17.82 0.95
C ALA A 55 1.27 19.01 -0.01
N ILE A 56 1.22 18.76 -1.32
CA ILE A 56 0.98 19.79 -2.33
C ILE A 56 -0.37 20.46 -2.11
N LYS A 57 -1.43 19.66 -1.88
CA LYS A 57 -2.78 20.18 -1.66
C LYS A 57 -2.82 21.08 -0.43
N LYS A 58 -2.22 20.68 0.69
CA LYS A 58 -2.12 21.51 1.91
C LYS A 58 -1.36 22.82 1.66
N GLY A 59 -0.30 22.80 0.85
CA GLY A 59 0.45 24.00 0.50
C GLY A 59 -0.35 24.98 -0.36
N VAL A 60 -1.19 24.48 -1.27
CA VAL A 60 -2.08 25.29 -2.12
C VAL A 60 -3.30 25.82 -1.35
N ASP A 61 -3.89 25.03 -0.44
CA ASP A 61 -5.02 25.44 0.42
C ASP A 61 -4.62 26.54 1.44
N SER A 62 -3.32 26.72 1.69
CA SER A 62 -2.80 27.69 2.67
C SER A 62 -2.43 29.05 2.07
N VAL A 63 -2.69 29.28 0.76
CA VAL A 63 -2.44 30.52 0.01
C VAL A 63 -3.74 31.23 -0.36
#